data_AF-A0A7W0RYU6-F1
#
_entry.id   AF-A0A7W0RYU6-F1
#
_cell.length_a   1.000
_cell.length_b   1.000
_cell.length_c   1.000
_cell.angle_alpha   90.00
_cell.angle_beta   90.00
_cell.angle_gamma   90.00
#
_symmetry.space_group_name_H-M   'P 1'
#
loop_
_entity.id
_entity.type
_entity.pdbx_description
1 polymer ?
#
loop_
_entity_poly.entity_id
_entity_poly.type
_entity_poly.pdbx_seq_one_letter_code
_entity_poly.pdbx_strand_id
1 'polypeptide(L)'
;MIVYGDSMRPADPADVCRSITATLEALAAPGRTGIDRHAALVHAFVAASELVQGLADAEFEARGCDARSRVQDSGMRLLMHLARAIARSWHGGLCEPDGLPAEAADLLAALEMPDAIWVSKAEGYRHYALYPETYLLAARGSGLGRGTRVVGIRSIGVGLAALVAAALRAPPPISVRPTGHPFRRRIDAARELSDEVRAAGAVEFAIVDEGPGLSGSSFAAVQDWLQACGVAPRRIHLFPSHPGPPGPEASPACRDAWLRSSRRHVAFETALLDAPEPSHRLGSWVAELIGPLDEPLQDISGGAWRGLRYARAADWPSADPRVERRKFLAHSGGRAWLVKFAGLGADGARKLATARLLDAAGLAPEVAGLRHGFLVERWLEGAPLDAVAVPRQRLLRALGAYLGFRARLPAPEG
;
A
#
# COMPACT_ATOMS: atom_id res chain seq x y z
N MET A 1 3.58 -19.23 -1.80
CA MET A 1 4.88 -18.80 -1.27
C MET A 1 5.08 -17.37 -1.72
N ILE A 2 4.99 -16.39 -0.83
CA ILE A 2 5.47 -15.03 -1.13
C ILE A 2 6.99 -15.17 -1.07
N VAL A 3 7.65 -15.14 -2.22
CA VAL A 3 9.10 -15.02 -2.27
C VAL A 3 9.38 -13.56 -1.96
N TYR A 4 10.07 -13.28 -0.86
CA TYR A 4 10.56 -11.94 -0.57
C TYR A 4 11.51 -11.52 -1.69
N GLY A 5 11.17 -10.46 -2.41
CA GLY A 5 11.99 -9.93 -3.47
C GLY A 5 11.27 -8.81 -4.19
N ASP A 6 11.91 -7.64 -4.28
CA ASP A 6 11.42 -6.51 -5.04
C ASP A 6 11.14 -6.95 -6.48
N SER A 7 9.87 -7.17 -6.82
CA SER A 7 9.48 -7.51 -8.18
C SER A 7 9.59 -6.24 -9.02
N MET A 8 10.78 -6.02 -9.57
CA MET A 8 11.04 -4.97 -10.54
C MET A 8 10.57 -5.45 -11.91
N ARG A 9 9.85 -4.60 -12.63
CA ARG A 9 9.49 -4.86 -14.03
C ARG A 9 9.89 -3.69 -14.92
N PRO A 10 10.31 -3.94 -16.16
CA PRO A 10 10.41 -2.87 -17.14
C PRO A 10 9.00 -2.34 -17.43
N ALA A 11 8.89 -1.03 -17.64
CA ALA A 11 7.67 -0.36 -18.05
C ALA A 11 8.00 0.78 -19.02
N ASP A 12 7.13 0.98 -20.01
CA ASP A 12 7.07 2.20 -20.80
C ASP A 12 6.37 3.28 -19.94
N PRO A 13 7.05 4.38 -19.56
CA PRO A 13 6.44 5.48 -18.81
C PRO A 13 5.19 6.05 -19.47
N ALA A 14 5.14 6.10 -20.80
CA ALA A 14 4.01 6.65 -21.55
C ALA A 14 2.77 5.75 -21.41
N ASP A 15 2.93 4.42 -21.39
CA ASP A 15 1.84 3.49 -21.09
C ASP A 15 1.30 3.68 -19.67
N VAL A 16 2.20 3.86 -18.70
CA VAL A 16 1.81 4.10 -17.31
C VAL A 16 1.05 5.42 -17.19
N CYS A 17 1.53 6.49 -17.84
CA CYS A 17 0.83 7.77 -17.90
C CYS A 17 -0.56 7.63 -18.52
N ARG A 18 -0.71 6.94 -19.66
CA ARG A 18 -2.02 6.69 -20.29
C ARG A 18 -2.98 5.99 -19.34
N SER A 19 -2.50 4.98 -18.61
CA SER A 19 -3.31 4.25 -17.62
C SER A 19 -3.74 5.14 -16.45
N ILE A 20 -2.86 6.02 -15.98
CA ILE A 20 -3.18 6.99 -14.91
C ILE A 20 -4.22 7.99 -15.42
N THR A 21 -4.00 8.59 -16.60
CA THR A 21 -4.94 9.53 -17.23
C THR A 21 -6.33 8.92 -17.38
N ALA A 22 -6.44 7.71 -17.94
CA ALA A 22 -7.73 7.02 -18.07
C ALA A 22 -8.42 6.80 -16.72
N THR A 23 -7.65 6.52 -15.65
CA THR A 23 -8.19 6.38 -14.29
C THR A 23 -8.69 7.71 -13.74
N LEU A 24 -7.96 8.81 -13.99
CA LEU A 24 -8.33 10.16 -13.58
C LEU A 24 -9.57 10.66 -14.35
N GLU A 25 -9.69 10.38 -15.64
CA GLU A 25 -10.89 10.70 -16.43
C GLU A 25 -12.11 9.91 -15.94
N ALA A 26 -11.94 8.62 -15.65
CA ALA A 26 -13.01 7.78 -15.10
C ALA A 26 -13.46 8.21 -13.69
N LEU A 27 -12.64 8.98 -12.96
CA LEU A 27 -13.00 9.58 -11.68
C LEU A 27 -13.86 10.85 -11.83
N ALA A 28 -13.77 11.53 -12.98
CA ALA A 28 -14.62 12.68 -13.32
C ALA A 28 -15.99 12.27 -13.87
N ALA A 29 -16.18 10.99 -14.21
CA ALA A 29 -17.45 10.46 -14.70
C ALA A 29 -18.54 10.49 -13.61
N PRO A 30 -19.79 10.90 -13.93
CA PRO A 30 -20.90 10.89 -12.99
C PRO A 30 -21.16 9.49 -12.41
N GLY A 31 -21.49 9.41 -11.11
CA GLY A 31 -22.01 8.19 -10.46
C GLY A 31 -21.01 7.37 -9.65
N ARG A 32 -19.71 7.72 -9.62
CA ARG A 32 -18.77 7.17 -8.63
C ARG A 32 -18.73 8.08 -7.40
N THR A 33 -19.21 7.59 -6.26
CA THR A 33 -19.23 8.32 -4.99
C THR A 33 -18.62 7.50 -3.86
N GLY A 34 -18.48 8.11 -2.68
CA GLY A 34 -18.06 7.42 -1.46
C GLY A 34 -16.73 6.68 -1.59
N ILE A 35 -16.69 5.46 -1.04
CA ILE A 35 -15.47 4.65 -0.99
C ILE A 35 -15.00 4.17 -2.37
N ASP A 36 -15.91 3.94 -3.31
CA ASP A 36 -15.54 3.50 -4.66
C ASP A 36 -14.77 4.59 -5.42
N ARG A 37 -15.22 5.84 -5.29
CA ARG A 37 -14.48 7.00 -5.82
C ARG A 37 -13.13 7.16 -5.13
N HIS A 38 -13.10 7.06 -3.81
CA HIS A 38 -11.87 7.17 -3.04
C HIS A 38 -10.84 6.09 -3.43
N ALA A 39 -11.29 4.84 -3.56
CA ALA A 39 -10.44 3.72 -3.97
C ALA A 39 -9.86 3.90 -5.38
N ALA A 40 -10.63 4.47 -6.32
CA ALA A 40 -10.15 4.79 -7.65
C ALA A 40 -9.11 5.93 -7.63
N LEU A 41 -9.26 6.92 -6.73
CA LEU A 41 -8.25 7.96 -6.53
C LEU A 41 -6.95 7.40 -5.97
N VAL A 42 -7.05 6.50 -4.98
CA VAL A 42 -5.91 5.77 -4.44
C VAL A 42 -5.25 4.90 -5.51
N HIS A 43 -6.02 4.28 -6.40
CA HIS A 43 -5.49 3.53 -7.54
C HIS A 43 -4.62 4.42 -8.44
N ALA A 44 -5.11 5.58 -8.87
CA ALA A 44 -4.34 6.52 -9.69
C ALA A 44 -3.06 6.97 -8.96
N PHE A 45 -3.15 7.23 -7.66
CA PHE A 45 -2.01 7.62 -6.83
C PHE A 45 -0.94 6.53 -6.71
N VAL A 46 -1.32 5.27 -6.53
CA VAL A 46 -0.38 4.14 -6.46
C VAL A 46 0.39 4.02 -7.78
N ALA A 47 -0.32 4.04 -8.92
CA ALA A 47 0.30 3.98 -10.23
C ALA A 47 1.24 5.18 -10.49
N ALA A 48 0.82 6.40 -10.11
CA ALA A 48 1.67 7.58 -10.21
C ALA A 48 2.91 7.49 -9.30
N SER A 49 2.78 6.87 -8.12
CA SER A 49 3.91 6.69 -7.19
C SER A 49 4.95 5.72 -7.75
N GLU A 50 4.52 4.63 -8.37
CA GLU A 50 5.40 3.68 -9.07
C GLU A 50 6.10 4.34 -10.27
N LEU A 51 5.39 5.15 -11.06
CA LEU A 51 5.96 5.96 -12.15
C LEU A 51 7.06 6.89 -11.65
N VAL A 52 6.76 7.71 -10.64
CA VAL A 52 7.72 8.70 -10.11
C VAL A 52 8.90 8.02 -9.43
N GLN A 53 8.70 6.88 -8.76
CA GLN A 53 9.79 6.05 -8.25
C GLN A 53 10.68 5.55 -9.39
N GLY A 54 10.11 5.03 -10.47
CA GLY A 54 10.88 4.52 -11.62
C GLY A 54 11.69 5.61 -12.32
N LEU A 55 11.13 6.82 -12.45
CA LEU A 55 11.83 7.99 -12.97
C LEU A 55 13.01 8.40 -12.06
N ALA A 56 12.78 8.45 -10.73
CA ALA A 56 13.82 8.78 -9.77
C ALA A 56 14.95 7.73 -9.74
N ASP A 57 14.61 6.45 -9.90
CA ASP A 57 15.61 5.38 -9.97
C ASP A 57 16.42 5.39 -11.27
N ALA A 58 15.81 5.73 -12.41
CA ALA A 58 16.53 5.90 -13.67
C ALA A 58 17.58 7.02 -13.57
N GLU A 59 17.23 8.15 -12.95
CA GLU A 59 18.19 9.23 -12.71
C GLU A 59 19.27 8.84 -11.69
N PHE A 60 18.91 8.08 -10.65
CA PHE A 60 19.86 7.56 -9.68
C PHE A 60 20.86 6.61 -10.32
N GLU A 61 20.41 5.70 -11.19
CA GLU A 61 21.26 4.77 -11.93
C GLU A 61 22.23 5.52 -12.85
N ALA A 62 21.76 6.58 -13.52
CA ALA A 62 22.59 7.39 -14.40
C ALA A 62 23.65 8.23 -13.63
N ARG A 63 23.32 8.71 -12.43
CA ARG A 63 24.19 9.63 -11.65
C ARG A 63 25.03 8.93 -10.57
N GLY A 64 24.63 7.75 -10.13
CA GLY A 64 25.23 7.02 -9.00
C GLY A 64 24.94 7.63 -7.62
N CYS A 65 24.08 8.65 -7.52
CA CYS A 65 23.71 9.30 -6.27
C CYS A 65 22.35 10.01 -6.35
N ASP A 66 21.74 10.28 -5.20
CA ASP A 66 20.53 11.09 -5.07
C ASP A 66 20.84 12.58 -5.25
N ALA A 67 20.09 13.25 -6.13
CA ALA A 67 20.28 14.66 -6.45
C ALA A 67 18.95 15.31 -6.83
N ARG A 68 18.89 16.64 -6.77
CA ARG A 68 17.75 17.39 -7.32
C ARG A 68 17.65 17.21 -8.84
N SER A 69 16.43 17.15 -9.33
CA SER A 69 16.14 17.15 -10.75
C SER A 69 14.76 17.73 -11.01
N ARG A 70 14.59 18.29 -12.21
CA ARG A 70 13.29 18.79 -12.68
C ARG A 70 12.27 17.67 -12.79
N VAL A 71 12.70 16.47 -13.21
CA VAL A 71 11.84 15.29 -13.36
C VAL A 71 11.28 14.86 -12.00
N GLN A 72 12.14 14.68 -10.99
CA GLN A 72 11.71 14.32 -9.64
C GLN A 72 10.87 15.42 -8.99
N ASP A 73 11.23 16.69 -9.16
CA ASP A 73 10.44 17.80 -8.61
C ASP A 73 9.04 17.87 -9.25
N SER A 74 8.92 17.63 -10.56
CA SER A 74 7.64 17.60 -11.28
C SER A 74 6.80 16.39 -10.89
N GLY A 75 7.42 15.21 -10.83
CA GLY A 75 6.79 13.99 -10.33
C GLY A 75 6.29 14.14 -8.89
N MET A 76 7.08 14.81 -8.04
CA MET A 76 6.67 15.04 -6.66
C MET A 76 5.53 16.04 -6.54
N ARG A 77 5.46 17.05 -7.41
CA ARG A 77 4.28 17.93 -7.49
C ARG A 77 3.03 17.14 -7.85
N LEU A 78 3.10 16.29 -8.88
CA LEU A 78 1.99 15.41 -9.25
C LEU A 78 1.51 14.58 -8.05
N LEU A 79 2.42 13.92 -7.35
CA LEU A 79 2.08 13.12 -6.16
C LEU A 79 1.48 13.97 -5.04
N MET A 80 2.00 15.18 -4.81
CA MET A 80 1.43 16.10 -3.82
C MET A 80 0.00 16.53 -4.17
N HIS A 81 -0.33 16.74 -5.46
CA HIS A 81 -1.71 17.06 -5.87
C HIS A 81 -2.66 15.88 -5.62
N LEU A 82 -2.26 14.66 -5.99
CA LEU A 82 -3.05 13.45 -5.76
C LEU A 82 -3.19 13.14 -4.25
N ALA A 83 -2.10 13.24 -3.49
CA ALA A 83 -2.10 13.04 -2.04
C ALA A 83 -3.03 14.04 -1.32
N ARG A 84 -3.05 15.31 -1.74
CA ARG A 84 -4.01 16.30 -1.23
C ARG A 84 -5.45 15.94 -1.59
N ALA A 85 -5.71 15.40 -2.78
CA ALA A 85 -7.04 14.94 -3.16
C ALA A 85 -7.49 13.75 -2.30
N ILE A 86 -6.60 12.77 -2.04
CA ILE A 86 -6.88 11.65 -1.11
C ILE A 86 -7.16 12.20 0.28
N ALA A 87 -6.33 13.10 0.78
CA ALA A 87 -6.53 13.74 2.06
C ALA A 87 -7.88 14.48 2.12
N ARG A 88 -8.26 15.27 1.11
CA ARG A 88 -9.57 15.93 1.10
C ARG A 88 -10.72 14.93 1.10
N SER A 89 -10.63 13.90 0.27
CA SER A 89 -11.66 12.86 0.19
C SER A 89 -11.84 12.13 1.52
N TRP A 90 -10.75 11.71 2.17
CA TRP A 90 -10.81 11.06 3.48
C TRP A 90 -11.34 12.01 4.56
N HIS A 91 -10.84 13.25 4.65
CA HIS A 91 -11.26 14.16 5.71
C HIS A 91 -12.66 14.74 5.52
N GLY A 92 -13.17 14.73 4.30
CA GLY A 92 -14.57 15.03 4.00
C GLY A 92 -15.53 13.88 4.31
N GLY A 93 -15.08 12.79 4.95
CA GLY A 93 -15.92 11.62 5.24
C GLY A 93 -16.33 10.88 3.98
N LEU A 94 -15.50 10.90 2.94
CA LEU A 94 -15.79 10.39 1.59
C LEU A 94 -16.94 11.12 0.88
N CYS A 95 -17.49 12.18 1.48
CA CYS A 95 -18.39 13.11 0.84
C CYS A 95 -17.58 14.06 -0.05
N GLU A 96 -18.09 14.36 -1.24
CA GLU A 96 -17.34 15.08 -2.26
C GLU A 96 -16.94 16.50 -1.83
N PRO A 97 -15.70 16.90 -2.15
CA PRO A 97 -15.45 18.23 -2.68
C PRO A 97 -14.87 18.13 -4.10
N ASP A 98 -15.49 18.87 -5.01
CA ASP A 98 -15.14 19.16 -6.42
C ASP A 98 -13.88 18.50 -6.99
N GLY A 99 -14.08 17.64 -7.99
CA GLY A 99 -13.14 17.33 -9.07
C GLY A 99 -11.78 16.74 -8.70
N LEU A 100 -11.19 15.99 -9.63
CA LEU A 100 -9.74 15.97 -9.69
C LEU A 100 -9.30 17.35 -10.21
N PRO A 101 -8.29 18.01 -9.62
CA PRO A 101 -7.76 19.23 -10.21
C PRO A 101 -7.28 18.90 -11.63
N ALA A 102 -7.76 19.61 -12.65
CA ALA A 102 -7.23 19.51 -14.02
C ALA A 102 -5.69 19.56 -14.04
N GLU A 103 -5.12 20.30 -13.08
CA GLU A 103 -3.69 20.40 -12.79
C GLU A 103 -2.97 19.05 -12.65
N ALA A 104 -3.60 17.98 -12.13
CA ALA A 104 -2.93 16.68 -12.01
C ALA A 104 -2.73 16.02 -13.38
N ALA A 105 -3.69 16.16 -14.29
CA ALA A 105 -3.56 15.67 -15.66
C ALA A 105 -2.52 16.49 -16.43
N ASP A 106 -2.52 17.82 -16.25
CA ASP A 106 -1.53 18.71 -16.87
C ASP A 106 -0.10 18.39 -16.39
N LEU A 107 0.09 18.19 -15.08
CA LEU A 107 1.38 17.81 -14.51
C LEU A 107 1.86 16.45 -15.03
N LEU A 108 0.95 15.47 -15.19
CA LEU A 108 1.26 14.17 -15.73
C LEU A 108 1.68 14.25 -17.21
N ALA A 109 0.96 15.03 -18.01
CA ALA A 109 1.27 15.24 -19.42
C ALA A 109 2.60 15.99 -19.66
N ALA A 110 3.01 16.82 -18.68
CA ALA A 110 4.24 17.59 -18.74
C ALA A 110 5.48 16.86 -18.18
N LEU A 111 5.36 15.60 -17.74
CA LEU A 111 6.51 14.83 -17.24
C LEU A 111 7.49 14.53 -18.38
N GLU A 112 8.73 14.92 -18.18
CA GLU A 112 9.86 14.46 -18.99
C GLU A 112 10.13 12.98 -18.63
N MET A 113 10.15 12.10 -19.63
CA MET A 113 10.23 10.65 -19.43
C MET A 113 11.31 10.03 -20.34
N PRO A 114 12.11 9.08 -19.84
CA PRO A 114 12.96 8.24 -20.69
C PRO A 114 12.12 7.19 -21.43
N ASP A 115 12.74 6.46 -22.37
CA ASP A 115 12.06 5.41 -23.15
C ASP A 115 11.61 4.22 -22.29
N ALA A 116 12.31 3.95 -21.18
CA ALA A 116 12.00 2.86 -20.28
C ALA A 116 12.38 3.20 -18.84
N ILE A 117 11.59 2.69 -17.90
CA ILE A 117 11.88 2.72 -16.46
C ILE A 117 11.70 1.34 -15.85
N TRP A 118 12.33 1.14 -14.68
CA TRP A 118 12.08 0.00 -13.83
C TRP A 118 11.17 0.40 -12.68
N VAL A 119 9.98 -0.18 -12.63
CA VAL A 119 9.01 0.06 -11.55
C VAL A 119 9.03 -1.08 -10.54
N SER A 120 9.09 -0.72 -9.27
CA SER A 120 8.93 -1.62 -8.14
C SER A 120 7.45 -1.67 -7.78
N LYS A 121 6.83 -2.86 -7.80
CA LYS A 121 5.48 -3.00 -7.29
C LYS A 121 5.47 -2.80 -5.78
N ALA A 122 4.62 -1.89 -5.31
CA ALA A 122 4.50 -1.57 -3.89
C ALA A 122 3.89 -2.75 -3.10
N GLU A 123 4.73 -3.58 -2.48
CA GLU A 123 4.28 -4.76 -1.72
C GLU A 123 3.31 -4.39 -0.60
N GLY A 124 3.54 -3.32 0.16
CA GLY A 124 2.61 -2.77 1.15
C GLY A 124 1.16 -2.71 0.67
N TYR A 125 0.94 -2.09 -0.48
CA TYR A 125 -0.39 -1.93 -1.08
C TYR A 125 -0.96 -3.24 -1.63
N ARG A 126 -0.10 -4.15 -2.09
CA ARG A 126 -0.51 -5.41 -2.69
C ARG A 126 -0.80 -6.51 -1.68
N HIS A 127 -0.08 -6.49 -0.57
CA HIS A 127 0.13 -7.67 0.26
C HIS A 127 -0.17 -7.46 1.73
N TYR A 128 0.27 -6.33 2.29
CA TYR A 128 0.29 -6.15 3.75
C TYR A 128 -0.86 -5.29 4.28
N ALA A 129 -1.80 -4.91 3.40
CA ALA A 129 -2.90 -4.02 3.77
C ALA A 129 -2.36 -2.69 4.34
N LEU A 130 -1.32 -2.15 3.71
CA LEU A 130 -0.82 -0.81 3.98
C LEU A 130 -1.75 0.20 3.31
N TYR A 131 -2.29 1.16 4.05
CA TYR A 131 -3.27 2.12 3.55
C TYR A 131 -2.67 3.53 3.52
N PRO A 132 -2.74 4.26 2.39
CA PRO A 132 -2.39 5.70 2.33
C PRO A 132 -2.95 6.52 3.50
N GLU A 133 -4.16 6.17 3.92
CA GLU A 133 -4.95 6.82 4.96
C GLU A 133 -4.25 6.76 6.33
N THR A 134 -3.55 5.66 6.65
CA THR A 134 -2.85 5.54 7.93
C THR A 134 -1.68 6.53 8.03
N TYR A 135 -1.01 6.83 6.92
CA TYR A 135 0.07 7.83 6.88
C TYR A 135 -0.48 9.25 6.95
N LEU A 136 -1.64 9.53 6.34
CA LEU A 136 -2.33 10.81 6.48
C LEU A 136 -2.72 11.06 7.94
N LEU A 137 -3.28 10.05 8.62
CA LEU A 137 -3.68 10.13 10.02
C LEU A 137 -2.46 10.25 10.94
N ALA A 138 -1.41 9.46 10.71
CA ALA A 138 -0.16 9.53 11.47
C ALA A 138 0.50 10.90 11.38
N ALA A 139 0.52 11.49 10.17
CA ALA A 139 1.04 12.83 9.95
C ALA A 139 0.24 13.89 10.72
N ARG A 140 -1.09 13.85 10.65
CA ARG A 140 -1.95 14.80 11.38
C ARG A 140 -1.82 14.67 12.90
N GLY A 141 -1.72 13.45 13.41
CA GLY A 141 -1.53 13.17 14.84
C GLY A 141 -0.09 13.38 15.36
N SER A 142 0.86 13.71 14.48
CA SER A 142 2.29 13.75 14.85
C SER A 142 2.71 15.00 15.65
N GLY A 143 1.93 16.08 15.57
CA GLY A 143 2.31 17.39 16.11
C GLY A 143 3.36 18.14 15.27
N LEU A 144 3.74 17.61 14.10
CA LEU A 144 4.68 18.26 13.18
C LEU A 144 4.01 19.41 12.41
N GLY A 145 4.82 20.39 12.00
CA GLY A 145 4.35 21.63 11.39
C GLY A 145 4.60 21.71 9.88
N ARG A 146 4.13 22.82 9.27
CA ARG A 146 4.28 23.10 7.83
C ARG A 146 5.73 23.29 7.38
N GLY A 147 6.65 23.53 8.32
CA GLY A 147 8.08 23.66 8.06
C GLY A 147 8.83 22.32 8.01
N THR A 148 8.16 21.19 8.31
CA THR A 148 8.80 19.87 8.33
C THR A 148 9.31 19.49 6.94
N ARG A 149 10.52 18.94 6.89
CA ARG A 149 11.14 18.40 5.68
C ARG A 149 10.89 16.90 5.63
N VAL A 150 10.31 16.41 4.54
CA VAL A 150 9.92 15.01 4.43
C VAL A 150 10.85 14.28 3.46
N VAL A 151 11.33 13.11 3.87
CA VAL A 151 12.26 12.25 3.12
C VAL A 151 11.60 10.88 2.94
N GLY A 152 11.28 10.54 1.70
CA GLY A 152 10.78 9.22 1.33
C GLY A 152 11.91 8.26 1.01
N ILE A 153 11.85 7.04 1.56
CA ILE A 153 12.79 5.98 1.21
C ILE A 153 12.24 5.23 0.00
N ARG A 154 12.99 5.17 -1.10
CA ARG A 154 12.56 4.39 -2.28
C ARG A 154 12.59 2.89 -1.95
N SER A 155 11.59 2.09 -2.33
CA SER A 155 10.56 2.35 -3.37
C SER A 155 9.27 3.02 -2.86
N ILE A 156 8.37 2.29 -2.20
CA ILE A 156 7.02 2.73 -1.82
C ILE A 156 7.00 4.04 -1.00
N GLY A 157 8.08 4.33 -0.26
CA GLY A 157 8.22 5.57 0.51
C GLY A 157 8.17 6.85 -0.32
N VAL A 158 8.33 6.82 -1.65
CA VAL A 158 8.11 7.99 -2.54
C VAL A 158 6.68 8.51 -2.42
N GLY A 159 5.69 7.63 -2.62
CA GLY A 159 4.28 7.97 -2.48
C GLY A 159 3.91 8.29 -1.04
N LEU A 160 4.34 7.43 -0.10
CA LEU A 160 4.05 7.63 1.33
C LEU A 160 4.55 8.98 1.85
N ALA A 161 5.73 9.43 1.41
CA ALA A 161 6.25 10.75 1.74
C ALA A 161 5.35 11.88 1.21
N ALA A 162 4.80 11.76 0.01
CA ALA A 162 3.87 12.75 -0.52
C ALA A 162 2.57 12.84 0.31
N LEU A 163 2.06 11.71 0.82
CA LEU A 163 0.92 11.69 1.74
C LEU A 163 1.24 12.40 3.05
N VAL A 164 2.37 12.08 3.68
CA VAL A 164 2.83 12.72 4.91
C VAL A 164 3.00 14.23 4.69
N ALA A 165 3.70 14.64 3.63
CA ALA A 165 3.92 16.04 3.31
C ALA A 165 2.60 16.79 3.03
N ALA A 166 1.67 16.18 2.28
CA ALA A 166 0.35 16.76 2.02
C ALA A 166 -0.46 16.96 3.30
N ALA A 167 -0.47 15.98 4.20
CA ALA A 167 -1.16 16.06 5.49
C ALA A 167 -0.57 17.13 6.41
N LEU A 168 0.76 17.28 6.43
CA LEU A 168 1.46 18.31 7.21
C LEU A 168 1.37 19.71 6.59
N ARG A 169 0.92 19.81 5.32
CA ARG A 169 1.04 21.02 4.48
C ARG A 169 2.50 21.50 4.40
N ALA A 170 3.41 20.53 4.31
CA ALA A 170 4.84 20.71 4.15
C ALA A 170 5.22 20.93 2.67
N PRO A 171 6.46 21.40 2.38
CA PRO A 171 7.00 21.41 1.03
C PRO A 171 7.03 20.00 0.41
N PRO A 172 7.10 19.89 -0.93
CA PRO A 172 7.26 18.59 -1.59
C PRO A 172 8.44 17.81 -1.01
N PRO A 173 8.27 16.50 -0.71
CA PRO A 173 9.34 15.69 -0.14
C PRO A 173 10.48 15.50 -1.13
N ILE A 174 11.63 15.11 -0.59
CA ILE A 174 12.71 14.50 -1.38
C ILE A 174 12.64 12.99 -1.23
N SER A 175 13.18 12.25 -2.19
CA SER A 175 13.31 10.79 -2.10
C SER A 175 14.78 10.38 -2.13
N VAL A 176 15.12 9.32 -1.41
CA VAL A 176 16.48 8.77 -1.36
C VAL A 176 16.48 7.26 -1.54
N ARG A 177 17.55 6.72 -2.13
CA ARG A 177 17.75 5.28 -2.36
C ARG A 177 18.89 4.75 -1.48
N PRO A 178 18.57 3.96 -0.44
CA PRO A 178 19.61 3.29 0.34
C PRO A 178 20.39 2.27 -0.50
N THR A 179 21.71 2.39 -0.55
CA THR A 179 22.62 1.54 -1.32
C THR A 179 23.50 0.67 -0.42
N GLY A 180 24.29 -0.23 -1.01
CA GLY A 180 25.21 -1.11 -0.27
C GLY A 180 24.54 -2.38 0.24
N HIS A 181 25.17 -3.02 1.24
CA HIS A 181 24.72 -4.31 1.75
C HIS A 181 23.30 -4.19 2.35
N PRO A 182 22.38 -5.15 2.12
CA PRO A 182 21.00 -5.07 2.60
C PRO A 182 20.84 -4.76 4.09
N PHE A 183 21.76 -5.23 4.94
CA PHE A 183 21.74 -5.00 6.40
C PHE A 183 22.66 -3.85 6.87
N ARG A 184 23.36 -3.18 5.95
CA ARG A 184 24.26 -2.04 6.22
C ARG A 184 24.16 -1.04 5.08
N ARG A 185 22.95 -0.47 4.94
CA ARG A 185 22.65 0.51 3.91
C ARG A 185 23.33 1.84 4.22
N ARG A 186 23.55 2.65 3.18
CA ARG A 186 24.00 4.04 3.28
C ARG A 186 23.24 4.90 2.27
N ILE A 187 23.30 6.22 2.44
CA ILE A 187 22.77 7.18 1.46
C ILE A 187 23.93 7.80 0.71
N ASP A 188 23.92 7.63 -0.61
CA ASP A 188 24.83 8.29 -1.54
C ASP A 188 24.09 9.51 -2.13
N ALA A 189 24.30 10.70 -1.56
CA ALA A 189 23.63 11.94 -1.98
C ALA A 189 24.64 12.96 -2.52
N ALA A 190 24.26 13.67 -3.58
CA ALA A 190 25.02 14.77 -4.15
C ALA A 190 25.24 15.89 -3.13
N ARG A 191 26.31 16.66 -3.32
CA ARG A 191 26.72 17.70 -2.38
C ARG A 191 25.64 18.76 -2.20
N GLU A 192 25.01 19.17 -3.30
CA GLU A 192 23.96 20.18 -3.35
C GLU A 192 22.75 19.78 -2.51
N LEU A 193 22.36 18.50 -2.56
CA LEU A 193 21.24 17.97 -1.77
C LEU A 193 21.59 17.96 -0.27
N SER A 194 22.82 17.56 0.07
CA SER A 194 23.29 17.57 1.46
C SER A 194 23.44 19.00 2.01
N ASP A 195 23.87 19.95 1.17
CA ASP A 195 23.93 21.37 1.52
C ASP A 195 22.53 21.95 1.75
N GLU A 196 21.53 21.55 0.97
CA GLU A 196 20.13 21.93 1.19
C GLU A 196 19.62 21.44 2.56
N VAL A 197 19.97 20.22 2.97
CA VAL A 197 19.62 19.68 4.29
C VAL A 197 20.32 20.47 5.40
N ARG A 198 21.61 20.77 5.26
CA ARG A 198 22.37 21.60 6.23
C ARG A 198 21.78 23.01 6.36
N ALA A 199 21.39 23.60 5.23
CA ALA A 199 20.84 24.95 5.18
C ALA A 199 19.39 25.06 5.69
N ALA A 200 18.67 23.95 5.82
CA ALA A 200 17.28 23.93 6.29
C ALA A 200 17.10 24.44 7.73
N GLY A 201 18.20 24.60 8.49
CA GLY A 201 18.19 25.22 9.81
C GLY A 201 17.51 24.34 10.86
N ALA A 202 16.75 24.96 11.76
CA ALA A 202 16.16 24.30 12.92
C ALA A 202 14.80 23.64 12.66
N VAL A 203 14.65 22.94 11.53
CA VAL A 203 13.40 22.26 11.15
C VAL A 203 13.37 20.80 11.57
N GLU A 204 12.15 20.27 11.69
CA GLU A 204 11.90 18.84 11.92
C GLU A 204 11.99 18.06 10.60
N PHE A 205 12.43 16.81 10.68
CA PHE A 205 12.52 15.88 9.55
C PHE A 205 11.61 14.67 9.76
N ALA A 206 10.87 14.29 8.72
CA ALA A 206 10.05 13.08 8.70
C ALA A 206 10.64 12.09 7.69
N ILE A 207 11.08 10.92 8.17
CA ILE A 207 11.54 9.81 7.33
C ILE A 207 10.37 8.86 7.13
N VAL A 208 10.04 8.54 5.88
CA VAL A 208 8.81 7.82 5.53
C VAL A 208 9.13 6.60 4.68
N ASP A 209 8.66 5.44 5.11
CA ASP A 209 8.79 4.17 4.38
C ASP A 209 7.78 3.13 4.90
N GLU A 210 7.66 1.99 4.22
CA GLU A 210 6.95 0.81 4.72
C GLU A 210 7.71 0.12 5.86
N GLY A 211 9.04 0.18 5.90
CA GLY A 211 9.84 -0.53 6.92
C GLY A 211 9.48 -0.20 8.38
N PRO A 212 10.17 -0.80 9.36
CA PRO A 212 11.44 -1.50 9.22
C PRO A 212 11.25 -2.98 8.88
N GLY A 213 11.99 -3.48 7.87
CA GLY A 213 12.03 -4.90 7.55
C GLY A 213 12.98 -5.70 8.45
N LEU A 214 13.65 -6.71 7.87
CA LEU A 214 14.53 -7.64 8.59
C LEU A 214 15.63 -6.96 9.41
N SER A 215 16.21 -5.85 8.93
CA SER A 215 17.35 -5.18 9.55
C SER A 215 17.07 -3.75 10.05
N GLY A 216 16.05 -3.07 9.52
CA GLY A 216 15.84 -1.63 9.75
C GLY A 216 16.90 -0.71 9.13
N SER A 217 17.83 -1.26 8.34
CA SER A 217 19.01 -0.55 7.83
C SER A 217 18.68 0.65 6.94
N SER A 218 17.57 0.61 6.18
CA SER A 218 17.14 1.72 5.32
C SER A 218 16.80 2.97 6.13
N PHE A 219 16.02 2.82 7.21
CA PHE A 219 15.73 3.92 8.13
C PHE A 219 17.01 4.44 8.78
N ALA A 220 17.84 3.54 9.30
CA ALA A 220 19.12 3.91 9.92
C ALA A 220 20.02 4.71 8.96
N ALA A 221 20.13 4.28 7.69
CA ALA A 221 20.93 4.98 6.69
C ALA A 221 20.50 6.44 6.48
N VAL A 222 19.19 6.69 6.41
CA VAL A 222 18.67 8.07 6.28
C VAL A 222 18.90 8.86 7.56
N GLN A 223 18.71 8.25 8.73
CA GLN A 223 19.01 8.90 10.01
C GLN A 223 20.48 9.30 10.11
N ASP A 224 21.40 8.42 9.71
CA ASP A 224 22.83 8.68 9.73
C ASP A 224 23.21 9.80 8.76
N TRP A 225 22.63 9.80 7.55
CA TRP A 225 22.84 10.88 6.57
C TRP A 225 22.34 12.24 7.07
N LEU A 226 21.14 12.30 7.65
CA LEU A 226 20.60 13.55 8.22
C LEU A 226 21.46 14.03 9.40
N GLN A 227 21.91 13.13 10.28
CA GLN A 227 22.81 13.47 11.38
C GLN A 227 24.18 13.97 10.88
N ALA A 228 24.73 13.37 9.82
CA ALA A 228 25.95 13.85 9.17
C ALA A 228 25.77 15.24 8.53
N CYS A 229 24.54 15.62 8.21
CA CYS A 229 24.17 16.98 7.78
C CYS A 229 23.87 17.93 8.97
N GLY A 230 24.10 17.50 10.22
CA GLY A 230 23.91 18.32 11.42
C GLY A 230 22.48 18.31 11.99
N VAL A 231 21.59 17.46 11.49
CA VAL A 231 20.23 17.34 12.04
C VAL A 231 20.27 16.61 13.38
N ALA A 232 19.82 17.27 14.44
CA ALA A 232 19.78 16.68 15.78
C ALA A 232 18.80 15.48 15.83
N PRO A 233 19.14 14.34 16.48
CA PRO A 233 18.29 13.14 16.52
C PRO A 233 16.87 13.39 17.01
N ARG A 234 16.68 14.29 17.99
CA ARG A 234 15.37 14.68 18.53
C ARG A 234 14.43 15.31 17.50
N ARG A 235 14.97 15.80 16.38
CA ARG A 235 14.22 16.42 15.27
C ARG A 235 13.84 15.45 14.17
N ILE A 236 14.24 14.17 14.30
CA ILE A 236 13.99 13.14 13.29
C ILE A 236 12.82 12.27 13.76
N HIS A 237 11.77 12.22 12.96
CA HIS A 237 10.56 11.44 13.20
C HIS A 237 10.42 10.38 12.12
N LEU A 238 10.13 9.14 12.53
CA LEU A 238 9.96 8.00 11.63
C LEU A 238 8.48 7.75 11.40
N PHE A 239 8.10 7.50 10.15
CA PHE A 239 6.76 7.11 9.73
C PHE A 239 6.82 5.71 9.10
N PRO A 240 6.79 4.64 9.91
CA PRO A 240 6.79 3.26 9.46
C PRO A 240 5.38 2.68 9.25
N SER A 241 5.30 1.48 8.64
CA SER A 241 4.05 0.72 8.54
C SER A 241 3.62 0.07 9.86
N HIS A 242 4.54 -0.09 10.81
CA HIS A 242 4.28 -0.67 12.13
C HIS A 242 5.19 -0.08 13.21
N PRO A 243 4.78 -0.07 14.49
CA PRO A 243 5.58 0.51 15.57
C PRO A 243 6.62 -0.48 16.14
N GLY A 244 6.51 -1.76 15.79
CA GLY A 244 7.39 -2.83 16.27
C GLY A 244 8.87 -2.61 15.94
N PRO A 245 9.78 -3.30 16.66
CA PRO A 245 11.21 -3.21 16.40
C PRO A 245 11.58 -3.79 15.02
N PRO A 246 12.74 -3.41 14.45
CA PRO A 246 13.32 -4.11 13.31
C PRO A 246 13.49 -5.61 13.56
N GLY A 247 13.47 -6.38 12.47
CA GLY A 247 13.59 -7.84 12.50
C GLY A 247 14.92 -8.38 13.06
N PRO A 248 15.13 -9.71 13.03
CA PRO A 248 16.26 -10.36 13.70
C PRO A 248 17.64 -9.92 13.18
N GLU A 249 17.74 -9.52 11.90
CA GLU A 249 18.99 -9.11 11.25
C GLU A 249 19.45 -7.68 11.60
N ALA A 250 18.70 -6.99 12.48
CA ALA A 250 19.06 -5.65 12.90
C ALA A 250 20.26 -5.65 13.84
N SER A 251 21.28 -4.85 13.51
CA SER A 251 22.44 -4.62 14.36
C SER A 251 22.03 -3.95 15.68
N PRO A 252 22.81 -4.10 16.77
CA PRO A 252 22.55 -3.41 18.03
C PRO A 252 22.39 -1.90 17.85
N ALA A 253 23.27 -1.27 17.05
CA ALA A 253 23.21 0.15 16.76
C ALA A 253 21.89 0.56 16.05
N CYS A 254 21.41 -0.25 15.11
CA CYS A 254 20.15 0.01 14.41
C CYS A 254 18.95 -0.12 15.36
N ARG A 255 18.94 -1.13 16.24
CA ARG A 255 17.88 -1.30 17.25
C ARG A 255 17.86 -0.13 18.23
N ASP A 256 19.03 0.30 18.67
CA ASP A 256 19.21 1.43 19.57
C ASP A 256 18.75 2.75 18.95
N ALA A 257 19.14 3.02 17.70
CA ALA A 257 18.69 4.19 16.95
C ALA A 257 17.17 4.16 16.78
N TRP A 258 16.61 3.00 16.40
CA TRP A 258 15.17 2.81 16.29
C TRP A 258 14.46 3.14 17.59
N LEU A 259 14.88 2.53 18.72
CA LEU A 259 14.25 2.69 20.02
C LEU A 259 14.19 4.15 20.48
N ARG A 260 15.27 4.91 20.27
CA ARG A 260 15.38 6.34 20.62
C ARG A 260 14.60 7.28 19.69
N SER A 261 14.15 6.82 18.54
CA SER A 261 13.50 7.66 17.55
C SER A 261 12.02 7.89 17.86
N SER A 262 11.53 9.10 17.57
CA SER A 262 10.09 9.38 17.60
C SER A 262 9.42 8.66 16.44
N ARG A 263 8.52 7.71 16.72
CA ARG A 263 7.78 6.94 15.70
C ARG A 263 6.34 7.42 15.63
N ARG A 264 5.84 7.66 14.41
CA ARG A 264 4.48 8.11 14.12
C ARG A 264 3.80 7.03 13.30
N HIS A 265 2.78 6.40 13.88
CA HIS A 265 2.09 5.28 13.26
C HIS A 265 0.63 5.28 13.70
N VAL A 266 -0.27 4.97 12.78
CA VAL A 266 -1.68 4.68 13.05
C VAL A 266 -1.96 3.28 12.50
N ALA A 267 -2.52 2.42 13.34
CA ALA A 267 -2.82 1.05 12.97
C ALA A 267 -3.98 0.99 11.97
N PHE A 268 -4.01 -0.07 11.15
CA PHE A 268 -5.12 -0.36 10.25
C PHE A 268 -6.45 -0.42 11.01
N GLU A 269 -6.46 -1.09 12.17
CA GLU A 269 -7.64 -1.28 13.01
C GLU A 269 -8.24 0.07 13.40
N THR A 270 -7.39 0.99 13.89
CA THR A 270 -7.81 2.35 14.26
C THR A 270 -8.34 3.14 13.08
N ALA A 271 -7.74 2.99 11.90
CA ALA A 271 -8.09 3.80 10.73
C ALA A 271 -9.31 3.26 9.96
N LEU A 272 -9.52 1.95 9.93
CA LEU A 272 -10.47 1.29 9.03
C LEU A 272 -11.46 0.33 9.73
N LEU A 273 -11.23 -0.13 10.96
CA LEU A 273 -12.21 -0.93 11.71
C LEU A 273 -12.95 -0.08 12.74
N ASP A 274 -12.18 0.64 13.53
CA ASP A 274 -12.65 1.42 14.68
C ASP A 274 -12.73 2.92 14.38
N ALA A 275 -12.75 3.28 13.09
CA ALA A 275 -12.74 4.67 12.65
C ALA A 275 -13.92 5.46 13.27
N PRO A 276 -13.70 6.67 13.82
CA PRO A 276 -14.80 7.47 14.39
C PRO A 276 -15.88 7.78 13.36
N GLU A 277 -15.47 8.13 12.14
CA GLU A 277 -16.34 8.39 10.99
C GLU A 277 -16.85 7.07 10.40
N PRO A 278 -18.17 6.78 10.43
CA PRO A 278 -18.72 5.53 9.92
C PRO A 278 -18.39 5.25 8.45
N SER A 279 -18.27 6.28 7.59
CA SER A 279 -17.93 6.08 6.18
C SER A 279 -16.51 5.56 5.95
N HIS A 280 -15.63 5.61 6.96
CA HIS A 280 -14.26 5.07 6.90
C HIS A 280 -14.16 3.61 7.35
N ARG A 281 -15.25 3.05 7.89
CA ARG A 281 -15.23 1.68 8.43
C ARG A 281 -15.38 0.66 7.32
N LEU A 282 -14.52 -0.36 7.32
CA LEU A 282 -14.60 -1.51 6.44
C LEU A 282 -16.00 -2.17 6.51
N GLY A 283 -16.59 -2.24 7.69
CA GLY A 283 -17.95 -2.76 7.87
C GLY A 283 -18.99 -2.01 7.04
N SER A 284 -18.89 -0.66 6.97
CA SER A 284 -19.78 0.16 6.15
C SER A 284 -19.58 -0.12 4.66
N TRP A 285 -18.34 -0.24 4.22
CA TRP A 285 -18.04 -0.54 2.80
C TRP A 285 -18.55 -1.91 2.38
N VAL A 286 -18.39 -2.91 3.26
CA VAL A 286 -18.91 -4.26 3.03
C VAL A 286 -20.44 -4.22 2.98
N ALA A 287 -21.08 -3.47 3.87
CA ALA A 287 -22.54 -3.36 3.91
C ALA A 287 -23.16 -2.77 2.63
N GLU A 288 -22.45 -1.88 1.92
CA GLU A 288 -22.88 -1.40 0.60
C GLU A 288 -23.00 -2.51 -0.46
N LEU A 289 -22.26 -3.61 -0.31
CA LEU A 289 -22.28 -4.74 -1.24
C LEU A 289 -23.31 -5.81 -0.87
N ILE A 290 -23.44 -6.12 0.41
CA ILE A 290 -24.17 -7.31 0.88
C ILE A 290 -25.40 -6.99 1.74
N GLY A 291 -25.65 -5.71 2.04
CA GLY A 291 -26.67 -5.26 2.98
C GLY A 291 -26.11 -5.03 4.39
N PRO A 292 -26.92 -4.50 5.33
CA PRO A 292 -26.51 -4.25 6.71
C PRO A 292 -25.92 -5.50 7.36
N LEU A 293 -24.86 -5.32 8.15
CA LEU A 293 -24.25 -6.42 8.88
C LEU A 293 -25.11 -6.82 10.08
N ASP A 294 -25.31 -8.12 10.25
CA ASP A 294 -26.04 -8.71 11.38
C ASP A 294 -25.23 -8.56 12.69
N GLU A 295 -23.90 -8.51 12.57
CA GLU A 295 -22.94 -8.34 13.67
C GLU A 295 -21.62 -7.71 13.17
N PRO A 296 -20.75 -7.21 14.06
CA PRO A 296 -19.43 -6.70 13.67
C PRO A 296 -18.58 -7.75 12.92
N LEU A 297 -17.68 -7.27 12.06
CA LEU A 297 -16.75 -8.14 11.33
C LEU A 297 -15.90 -8.97 12.31
N GLN A 298 -15.90 -10.29 12.12
CA GLN A 298 -15.05 -11.20 12.90
C GLN A 298 -13.68 -11.35 12.21
N ASP A 299 -12.59 -11.01 12.89
CA ASP A 299 -11.25 -11.25 12.37
C ASP A 299 -10.92 -12.75 12.37
N ILE A 300 -10.62 -13.28 11.18
CA ILE A 300 -10.25 -14.68 10.95
C ILE A 300 -8.86 -14.80 10.29
N SER A 301 -8.07 -13.72 10.35
CA SER A 301 -6.70 -13.62 9.82
C SER A 301 -5.70 -14.49 10.59
N GLY A 302 -4.48 -14.63 10.06
CA GLY A 302 -3.37 -15.30 10.77
C GLY A 302 -3.65 -16.76 11.16
N GLY A 303 -4.56 -17.42 10.46
CA GLY A 303 -4.95 -18.81 10.69
C GLY A 303 -6.11 -18.96 11.67
N ALA A 304 -6.70 -17.87 12.15
CA ALA A 304 -7.82 -17.92 13.10
C ALA A 304 -9.09 -18.56 12.49
N TRP A 305 -9.24 -18.53 11.16
CA TRP A 305 -10.30 -19.26 10.45
C TRP A 305 -10.35 -20.77 10.79
N ARG A 306 -9.23 -21.38 11.23
CA ARG A 306 -9.20 -22.79 11.64
C ARG A 306 -10.09 -23.05 12.85
N GLY A 307 -10.24 -22.07 13.76
CA GLY A 307 -11.14 -22.16 14.90
C GLY A 307 -12.62 -22.23 14.53
N LEU A 308 -13.00 -21.75 13.35
CA LEU A 308 -14.37 -21.87 12.83
C LEU A 308 -14.66 -23.26 12.23
N ARG A 309 -13.62 -24.04 11.94
CA ARG A 309 -13.73 -25.30 11.20
C ARG A 309 -13.37 -26.53 12.01
N TYR A 310 -12.43 -26.40 12.93
CA TYR A 310 -11.89 -27.51 13.70
C TYR A 310 -12.20 -27.31 15.18
N ALA A 311 -12.88 -28.29 15.77
CA ALA A 311 -13.28 -28.26 17.17
C ALA A 311 -12.08 -28.23 18.15
N ARG A 312 -10.94 -28.83 17.75
CA ARG A 312 -9.73 -28.89 18.58
C ARG A 312 -8.55 -28.30 17.84
N ALA A 313 -7.77 -27.47 18.53
CA ALA A 313 -6.54 -26.88 18.00
C ALA A 313 -5.50 -27.94 17.55
N ALA A 314 -5.53 -29.13 18.13
CA ALA A 314 -4.67 -30.25 17.74
C ALA A 314 -4.95 -30.77 16.31
N ASP A 315 -6.16 -30.54 15.80
CA ASP A 315 -6.57 -30.98 14.46
C ASP A 315 -6.35 -29.87 13.40
N TRP A 316 -5.84 -28.71 13.82
CA TRP A 316 -5.67 -27.57 12.93
C TRP A 316 -4.61 -27.89 11.87
N PRO A 317 -4.90 -27.67 10.57
CA PRO A 317 -3.89 -27.76 9.54
C PRO A 317 -2.82 -26.69 9.79
N SER A 318 -1.62 -26.94 9.26
CA SER A 318 -0.55 -25.95 9.31
C SER A 318 -0.96 -24.67 8.58
N ALA A 319 -0.64 -23.55 9.20
CA ALA A 319 -0.77 -22.22 8.60
C ALA A 319 0.52 -21.47 8.90
N ASP A 320 0.96 -20.62 7.98
CA ASP A 320 2.02 -19.64 8.23
C ASP A 320 1.37 -18.25 8.33
N PRO A 321 1.12 -17.75 9.56
CA PRO A 321 0.45 -16.47 9.75
C PRO A 321 1.16 -15.30 9.09
N ARG A 322 2.48 -15.39 8.84
CA ARG A 322 3.29 -14.31 8.28
C ARG A 322 2.97 -14.00 6.82
N VAL A 323 2.49 -15.00 6.07
CA VAL A 323 2.15 -14.87 4.64
C VAL A 323 0.65 -14.84 4.41
N GLU A 324 -0.13 -14.91 5.49
CA GLU A 324 -1.58 -14.95 5.40
C GLU A 324 -2.16 -13.55 5.19
N ARG A 325 -3.05 -13.41 4.19
CA ARG A 325 -3.81 -12.18 3.98
C ARG A 325 -4.77 -11.93 5.13
N ARG A 326 -4.96 -10.65 5.45
CA ARG A 326 -6.05 -10.18 6.31
C ARG A 326 -7.41 -10.62 5.77
N LYS A 327 -8.23 -11.20 6.65
CA LYS A 327 -9.55 -11.76 6.35
C LYS A 327 -10.51 -11.50 7.50
N PHE A 328 -11.74 -11.18 7.15
CA PHE A 328 -12.85 -11.10 8.09
C PHE A 328 -13.99 -11.98 7.62
N LEU A 329 -14.80 -12.44 8.57
CA LEU A 329 -16.11 -13.01 8.31
C LEU A 329 -17.17 -11.93 8.57
N ALA A 330 -18.09 -11.78 7.63
CA ALA A 330 -19.23 -10.89 7.74
C ALA A 330 -20.53 -11.71 7.65
N HIS A 331 -21.51 -11.38 8.48
CA HIS A 331 -22.86 -11.94 8.39
C HIS A 331 -23.84 -10.84 7.98
N SER A 332 -24.67 -11.12 6.98
CA SER A 332 -25.71 -10.19 6.53
C SER A 332 -26.88 -10.98 5.95
N GLY A 333 -28.08 -10.70 6.45
CA GLY A 333 -29.31 -11.33 5.96
C GLY A 333 -29.29 -12.85 6.11
N GLY A 334 -28.67 -13.38 7.17
CA GLY A 334 -28.54 -14.81 7.41
C GLY A 334 -27.56 -15.53 6.47
N ARG A 335 -26.73 -14.79 5.73
CA ARG A 335 -25.64 -15.34 4.89
C ARG A 335 -24.29 -14.91 5.44
N ALA A 336 -23.31 -15.80 5.31
CA ALA A 336 -21.92 -15.52 5.66
C ALA A 336 -21.11 -15.12 4.40
N TRP A 337 -20.17 -14.20 4.59
CA TRP A 337 -19.31 -13.64 3.53
C TRP A 337 -17.86 -13.54 4.00
N LEU A 338 -16.94 -13.98 3.14
CA LEU A 338 -15.51 -13.78 3.31
C LEU A 338 -15.12 -12.40 2.79
N VAL A 339 -14.56 -11.58 3.67
CA VAL A 339 -14.00 -10.27 3.32
C VAL A 339 -12.47 -10.40 3.37
N LYS A 340 -11.82 -10.55 2.21
CA LYS A 340 -10.40 -10.87 2.10
C LYS A 340 -9.62 -9.77 1.42
N PHE A 341 -8.52 -9.33 2.04
CA PHE A 341 -7.64 -8.35 1.42
C PHE A 341 -7.01 -8.91 0.13
N ALA A 342 -7.26 -8.21 -0.97
CA ALA A 342 -6.87 -8.53 -2.32
C ALA A 342 -5.81 -7.54 -2.87
N GLY A 343 -5.45 -6.50 -2.13
CA GLY A 343 -4.52 -5.47 -2.61
C GLY A 343 -5.25 -4.26 -3.17
N LEU A 344 -4.63 -3.09 -3.06
CA LEU A 344 -5.16 -1.84 -3.59
C LEU A 344 -4.94 -1.73 -5.11
N GLY A 345 -5.69 -0.83 -5.74
CA GLY A 345 -5.54 -0.50 -7.16
C GLY A 345 -5.69 -1.70 -8.11
N ALA A 346 -4.81 -1.77 -9.10
CA ALA A 346 -4.86 -2.76 -10.18
C ALA A 346 -4.82 -4.22 -9.69
N ASP A 347 -4.12 -4.50 -8.60
CA ASP A 347 -4.04 -5.87 -8.05
C ASP A 347 -5.39 -6.36 -7.53
N GLY A 348 -6.13 -5.52 -6.80
CA GLY A 348 -7.47 -5.83 -6.34
C GLY A 348 -8.44 -6.00 -7.52
N ALA A 349 -8.41 -5.07 -8.48
CA ALA A 349 -9.27 -5.11 -9.67
C ALA A 349 -9.06 -6.38 -10.51
N ARG A 350 -7.80 -6.79 -10.72
CA ARG A 350 -7.45 -8.02 -11.43
C ARG A 350 -7.91 -9.28 -10.70
N LYS A 351 -7.80 -9.31 -9.37
CA LYS A 351 -8.30 -10.43 -8.56
C LYS A 351 -9.83 -10.50 -8.59
N LEU A 352 -10.52 -9.36 -8.56
CA LEU A 352 -11.98 -9.31 -8.75
C LEU A 352 -12.39 -9.87 -10.12
N ALA A 353 -11.73 -9.41 -11.20
CA ALA A 353 -12.03 -9.89 -12.55
C ALA A 353 -11.83 -11.42 -12.65
N THR A 354 -10.74 -11.93 -12.07
CA THR A 354 -10.46 -13.36 -12.00
C THR A 354 -11.53 -14.11 -11.18
N ALA A 355 -11.91 -13.58 -10.02
CA ALA A 355 -12.90 -14.20 -9.14
C ALA A 355 -14.26 -14.31 -9.82
N ARG A 356 -14.70 -13.25 -10.53
CA ARG A 356 -15.95 -13.27 -11.32
C ARG A 356 -15.95 -14.31 -12.43
N LEU A 357 -14.83 -14.50 -13.12
CA LEU A 357 -14.70 -15.54 -14.15
C LEU A 357 -14.76 -16.95 -13.55
N LEU A 358 -14.20 -17.15 -12.36
CA LEU A 358 -14.25 -18.43 -11.65
C LEU A 358 -15.65 -18.72 -11.10
N ASP A 359 -16.32 -17.71 -10.56
CA ASP A 359 -17.72 -17.77 -10.10
C ASP A 359 -18.65 -18.14 -11.26
N ALA A 360 -18.58 -17.43 -12.38
CA ALA A 360 -19.37 -17.72 -13.58
C ALA A 360 -19.13 -19.13 -14.14
N ALA A 361 -17.97 -19.72 -13.90
CA ALA A 361 -17.64 -21.09 -14.28
C ALA A 361 -18.04 -22.15 -13.23
N GLY A 362 -18.63 -21.75 -12.09
CA GLY A 362 -18.96 -22.63 -10.98
C GLY A 362 -17.74 -23.20 -10.25
N LEU A 363 -16.59 -22.53 -10.36
CA LEU A 363 -15.28 -22.96 -9.83
C LEU A 363 -14.84 -22.20 -8.59
N ALA A 364 -15.54 -21.13 -8.22
CA ALA A 364 -15.33 -20.35 -7.00
C ALA A 364 -16.68 -19.95 -6.40
N PRO A 365 -16.72 -19.52 -5.12
CA PRO A 365 -17.92 -18.94 -4.52
C PRO A 365 -18.39 -17.67 -5.24
N GLU A 366 -19.67 -17.37 -5.06
CA GLU A 366 -20.31 -16.13 -5.50
C GLU A 366 -19.53 -14.88 -5.05
N VAL A 367 -19.33 -13.92 -5.95
CA VAL A 367 -18.57 -12.70 -5.67
C VAL A 367 -19.49 -11.48 -5.55
N ALA A 368 -19.53 -10.85 -4.38
CA ALA A 368 -20.31 -9.62 -4.19
C ALA A 368 -19.61 -8.40 -4.83
N GLY A 369 -18.29 -8.29 -4.67
CA GLY A 369 -17.55 -7.15 -5.23
C GLY A 369 -16.19 -6.91 -4.59
N LEU A 370 -15.62 -5.75 -4.89
CA LEU A 370 -14.36 -5.25 -4.33
C LEU A 370 -14.61 -3.87 -3.73
N ARG A 371 -14.18 -3.65 -2.50
CA ARG A 371 -14.24 -2.34 -1.81
C ARG A 371 -12.88 -2.01 -1.24
N HIS A 372 -12.25 -0.98 -1.81
CA HIS A 372 -10.97 -0.44 -1.35
C HIS A 372 -9.92 -1.51 -0.96
N GLY A 373 -9.73 -2.50 -1.85
CA GLY A 373 -8.77 -3.58 -1.66
C GLY A 373 -9.29 -4.82 -0.95
N PHE A 374 -10.53 -4.86 -0.49
CA PHE A 374 -11.17 -6.06 0.06
C PHE A 374 -12.11 -6.70 -0.96
N LEU A 375 -11.82 -7.95 -1.33
CA LEU A 375 -12.70 -8.79 -2.14
C LEU A 375 -13.71 -9.47 -1.22
N VAL A 376 -14.99 -9.35 -1.55
CA VAL A 376 -16.11 -9.92 -0.79
C VAL A 376 -16.69 -11.09 -1.57
N GLU A 377 -16.56 -12.29 -1.01
CA GLU A 377 -16.98 -13.56 -1.61
C GLU A 377 -17.91 -14.29 -0.65
N ARG A 378 -18.87 -15.06 -1.15
CA ARG A 378 -19.75 -15.86 -0.31
C ARG A 378 -18.93 -16.88 0.47
N TRP A 379 -19.19 -16.95 1.77
CA TRP A 379 -18.62 -18.00 2.61
C TRP A 379 -19.48 -19.25 2.48
N LEU A 380 -18.85 -20.35 2.07
CA LEU A 380 -19.53 -21.63 1.89
C LEU A 380 -19.25 -22.52 3.10
N GLU A 381 -20.34 -22.94 3.76
CA GLU A 381 -20.36 -24.04 4.73
C GLU A 381 -20.18 -25.37 3.99
N GLY A 382 -18.95 -25.60 3.51
CA GLY A 382 -18.55 -26.82 2.81
C GLY A 382 -17.91 -27.83 3.75
N ALA A 383 -17.94 -29.11 3.36
CA ALA A 383 -17.23 -30.16 4.08
C ALA A 383 -15.79 -30.28 3.54
N PRO A 384 -14.75 -30.17 4.40
CA PRO A 384 -13.36 -30.25 3.96
C PRO A 384 -12.98 -31.71 3.60
N LEU A 385 -11.97 -31.85 2.74
CA LEU A 385 -11.57 -33.16 2.18
C LEU A 385 -10.95 -34.12 3.22
N ASP A 386 -10.52 -33.60 4.38
CA ASP A 386 -10.06 -34.38 5.53
C ASP A 386 -11.22 -34.92 6.37
N ALA A 387 -12.40 -34.29 6.32
CA ALA A 387 -13.60 -34.73 7.02
C ALA A 387 -14.51 -35.64 6.20
N VAL A 388 -14.42 -35.62 4.87
CA VAL A 388 -15.29 -36.40 3.97
C VAL A 388 -14.49 -37.19 2.95
N ALA A 389 -14.77 -38.49 2.85
CA ALA A 389 -14.21 -39.34 1.81
C ALA A 389 -14.79 -38.98 0.43
N VAL A 390 -13.99 -38.33 -0.42
CA VAL A 390 -14.35 -38.03 -1.80
C VAL A 390 -13.69 -39.04 -2.75
N PRO A 391 -14.44 -39.69 -3.67
CA PRO A 391 -13.84 -40.59 -4.65
C PRO A 391 -12.74 -39.90 -5.45
N ARG A 392 -11.54 -40.49 -5.49
CA ARG A 392 -10.36 -39.91 -6.15
C ARG A 392 -10.64 -39.43 -7.58
N GLN A 393 -11.41 -40.19 -8.36
CA GLN A 393 -11.77 -39.81 -9.73
C GLN A 393 -12.62 -38.54 -9.81
N ARG A 394 -13.47 -38.26 -8.80
CA ARG A 394 -14.27 -37.03 -8.74
C ARG A 394 -13.37 -35.83 -8.40
N LEU A 395 -12.46 -36.01 -7.44
CA LEU A 395 -11.48 -34.97 -7.07
C LEU A 395 -10.56 -34.62 -8.25
N LEU A 396 -10.02 -35.62 -8.95
CA LEU A 396 -9.15 -35.39 -10.11
C LEU A 396 -9.89 -34.69 -11.26
N ARG A 397 -11.15 -35.03 -11.51
CA ARG A 397 -11.98 -34.32 -12.51
C ARG A 397 -12.21 -32.86 -12.13
N ALA A 398 -12.55 -32.57 -10.87
CA ALA A 398 -12.75 -31.21 -10.39
C ALA A 398 -11.44 -30.39 -10.45
N LEU A 399 -10.32 -30.96 -10.01
CA LEU A 399 -9.01 -30.33 -10.07
C LEU A 399 -8.58 -30.07 -11.52
N GLY A 400 -8.78 -31.04 -12.42
CA GLY A 400 -8.49 -30.89 -13.85
C GLY A 400 -9.32 -29.79 -14.51
N ALA A 401 -10.60 -29.70 -14.19
CA ALA A 401 -11.47 -28.62 -14.67
C ALA A 401 -10.99 -27.25 -14.18
N TYR A 402 -10.66 -27.13 -12.89
CA TYR A 402 -10.14 -25.89 -12.31
C TYR A 402 -8.80 -25.48 -12.92
N LEU A 403 -7.83 -26.39 -12.99
CA LEU A 403 -6.50 -26.09 -13.55
C LEU A 403 -6.59 -25.77 -15.04
N GLY A 404 -7.38 -26.53 -15.80
CA GLY A 404 -7.61 -26.28 -17.23
C GLY A 404 -8.28 -24.94 -17.49
N PHE A 405 -9.21 -24.52 -16.63
CA PHE A 405 -9.81 -23.19 -16.70
C PHE A 405 -8.79 -22.09 -16.37
N ARG A 406 -8.04 -22.24 -15.25
CA ARG A 406 -7.01 -21.29 -14.82
C ARG A 406 -5.91 -21.09 -15.86
N ALA A 407 -5.52 -22.15 -16.58
CA ALA A 407 -4.51 -22.08 -17.63
C ALA A 407 -4.94 -21.28 -18.87
N ARG A 408 -6.26 -21.09 -19.08
CA ARG A 408 -6.82 -20.27 -20.18
C ARG A 408 -7.01 -18.81 -19.81
N LEU A 409 -6.92 -18.47 -18.52
CA LEU A 409 -7.00 -17.08 -18.09
C LEU A 409 -5.67 -16.38 -18.37
N PRO A 410 -5.69 -15.07 -18.69
CA PRO A 410 -4.47 -14.29 -18.83
C PRO A 410 -3.57 -14.50 -17.62
N ALA A 411 -2.29 -14.78 -17.86
CA ALA A 411 -1.32 -14.86 -16.78
C ALA A 411 -1.32 -13.53 -16.02
N PRO A 412 -1.23 -13.53 -14.68
CA PRO A 412 -0.97 -12.30 -13.95
C PRO A 412 0.35 -11.73 -14.47
N GLU A 413 0.35 -10.50 -15.00
CA GLU A 413 1.60 -9.81 -15.31
C GLU A 413 2.48 -9.79 -14.05
N GLY A 414 3.63 -10.47 -14.15
CA GLY A 414 4.59 -10.76 -13.08
C GLY A 414 4.93 -9.53 -12.26
#